data_AF-A0A842I4Y8-F1
#
_entry.id   AF-A0A842I4Y8-F1
#
_cell.length_a   1.000
_cell.length_b   1.000
_cell.length_c   1.000
_cell.angle_alpha   90.00
_cell.angle_beta   90.00
_cell.angle_gamma   90.00
#
_symmetry.space_group_name_H-M   'P 1'
#
loop_
_entity.id
_entity.type
_entity.pdbx_description
1 polymer ?
#
loop_
_entity_poly.entity_id
_entity_poly.type
_entity_poly.pdbx_seq_one_letter_code
_entity_poly.pdbx_strand_id
1 'polypeptide(L)'
;MERLGMRCFVGAITSVCFIAGCSMTLPVAGQMESGTESFSGTATGYMDGGGNLSLVSNKGRTCTGNFVYVTGRNGEGVFTCSDGSSGPFKFVSTGTRGTGTGTIGGAPFTFTFG
;
A
#
# COMPACT_ATOMS: atom_id res chain seq x y z
N MET A 1 -28.53 -6.95 33.35
CA MET A 1 -28.36 -7.03 34.82
C MET A 1 -28.41 -8.52 35.15
N GLU A 2 -27.45 -9.20 35.73
CA GLU A 2 -26.18 -8.90 36.40
C GLU A 2 -25.33 -10.19 36.37
N ARG A 3 -24.03 -10.02 36.62
CA ARG A 3 -22.95 -11.01 36.58
C ARG A 3 -23.07 -12.03 37.72
N LEU A 4 -22.66 -13.28 37.51
CA LEU A 4 -21.56 -13.94 38.26
C LEU A 4 -21.35 -15.39 37.80
N GLY A 5 -20.09 -15.82 37.67
CA GLY A 5 -19.78 -17.25 37.60
C GLY A 5 -18.53 -17.63 36.84
N MET A 6 -17.38 -17.07 37.24
CA MET A 6 -16.05 -17.59 36.92
C MET A 6 -15.99 -19.09 37.28
N ARG A 7 -15.91 -19.97 36.28
CA ARG A 7 -15.51 -21.37 36.47
C ARG A 7 -14.36 -21.65 35.51
N CYS A 8 -13.14 -21.65 36.07
CA CYS A 8 -11.95 -22.20 35.45
C CYS A 8 -12.21 -23.66 35.09
N PHE A 9 -12.61 -23.94 33.87
CA PHE A 9 -12.49 -25.27 33.29
C PHE A 9 -11.32 -25.25 32.32
N VAL A 10 -10.23 -25.84 32.80
CA VAL A 10 -9.05 -26.21 32.02
C VAL A 10 -9.51 -27.17 30.92
N GLY A 11 -9.47 -26.72 29.67
CA GLY A 11 -9.87 -27.52 28.52
C GLY A 11 -9.41 -26.85 27.22
N ALA A 12 -8.23 -27.23 26.75
CA ALA A 12 -7.66 -26.94 25.43
C ALA A 12 -7.89 -25.51 24.90
N ILE A 13 -6.98 -24.60 25.25
CA ILE A 13 -6.81 -23.31 24.57
C ILE A 13 -6.41 -23.64 23.12
N THR A 14 -7.40 -23.70 22.23
CA THR A 14 -7.21 -23.64 20.78
C THR A 14 -6.58 -22.29 20.52
N SER A 15 -5.25 -22.27 20.40
CA SER A 15 -4.51 -21.09 19.95
C SER A 15 -5.06 -20.70 18.59
N VAL A 16 -5.95 -19.70 18.57
CA VAL A 16 -6.24 -18.90 17.39
C VAL A 16 -4.95 -18.13 17.13
N CYS A 17 -4.07 -18.75 16.35
CA CYS A 17 -2.90 -18.09 15.79
C CYS A 17 -3.46 -17.01 14.86
N PHE A 18 -3.59 -15.80 15.38
CA PHE A 18 -3.79 -14.63 14.55
C PHE A 18 -2.62 -14.61 13.56
N ILE A 19 -2.88 -14.97 12.31
CA ILE A 19 -1.91 -14.90 11.23
C ILE A 19 -1.62 -13.42 11.02
N ALA A 20 -0.69 -12.88 11.79
CA ALA A 20 -0.07 -11.60 11.51
C ALA A 20 0.76 -11.82 10.24
N GLY A 21 0.16 -11.60 9.07
CA GLY A 21 0.86 -11.67 7.80
C GLY A 21 2.04 -10.71 7.84
N CYS A 22 3.25 -11.21 7.56
CA CYS A 22 4.42 -10.34 7.51
C CYS A 22 4.22 -9.31 6.39
N SER A 23 4.47 -8.05 6.72
CA SER A 23 4.43 -6.94 5.78
C SER A 23 5.73 -6.15 5.86
N MET A 24 6.08 -5.49 4.76
CA MET A 24 7.22 -4.58 4.69
C MET A 24 6.74 -3.24 4.18
N THR A 25 6.97 -2.18 4.95
CA THR A 25 6.62 -0.81 4.58
C THR A 25 7.88 -0.02 4.26
N LEU A 26 7.88 0.63 3.09
CA LEU A 26 8.99 1.44 2.58
C LEU A 26 8.50 2.87 2.29
N PRO A 27 9.35 3.90 2.46
CA PRO A 27 9.01 5.26 2.09
C PRO A 27 8.86 5.37 0.57
N VAL A 28 8.00 6.29 0.13
CA VAL A 28 7.75 6.58 -1.29
C VAL A 28 7.93 8.06 -1.54
N ALA A 29 8.56 8.40 -2.65
CA ALA A 29 8.62 9.73 -3.20
C ALA A 29 8.19 9.69 -4.67
N GLY A 30 7.42 10.67 -5.12
CA GLY A 30 6.99 10.74 -6.52
C GLY A 30 6.71 12.16 -6.97
N GLN A 31 6.52 12.32 -8.27
CA GLN A 31 6.31 13.63 -8.90
C GLN A 31 5.48 13.48 -10.19
N MET A 32 4.62 14.46 -10.44
CA MET A 32 4.02 14.64 -11.77
C MET A 32 5.11 15.03 -12.77
N GLU A 33 5.02 14.56 -14.01
CA GLU A 33 5.99 14.90 -15.06
C GLU A 33 6.01 16.41 -15.35
N SER A 34 4.88 17.11 -15.13
CA SER A 34 4.82 18.58 -15.23
C SER A 34 5.65 19.33 -14.19
N GLY A 35 6.13 18.64 -13.14
CA GLY A 35 6.86 19.25 -12.02
C GLY A 35 6.01 20.10 -11.07
N THR A 36 4.72 20.23 -11.35
CA THR A 36 3.82 21.12 -10.58
C THR A 36 3.36 20.54 -9.26
N GLU A 37 3.54 19.23 -9.03
CA GLU A 37 3.06 18.53 -7.84
C GLU A 37 3.98 17.34 -7.52
N SER A 38 4.37 17.25 -6.25
CA SER A 38 5.19 16.17 -5.69
C SER A 38 4.41 15.41 -4.63
N PHE A 39 4.78 14.16 -4.42
CA PHE A 39 4.11 13.21 -3.55
C PHE A 39 5.11 12.56 -2.61
N SER A 40 4.68 12.34 -1.37
CA SER A 40 5.39 11.52 -0.39
C SER A 40 4.44 10.52 0.25
N GLY A 41 4.95 9.40 0.74
CA GLY A 41 4.09 8.41 1.38
C GLY A 41 4.78 7.08 1.65
N THR A 42 4.01 6.00 1.57
CA THR A 42 4.45 4.65 1.90
C THR A 42 3.95 3.60 0.92
N ALA A 43 4.76 2.56 0.72
CA ALA A 43 4.40 1.35 0.00
C ALA A 43 4.51 0.18 0.99
N THR A 44 3.42 -0.56 1.20
CA THR A 44 3.40 -1.76 2.03
C THR A 44 3.19 -2.98 1.16
N GLY A 45 4.18 -3.87 1.13
CA GLY A 45 4.06 -5.19 0.49
C GLY A 45 3.75 -6.27 1.51
N TYR A 46 2.92 -7.23 1.12
CA TYR A 46 2.51 -8.39 1.92
C TYR A 46 3.05 -9.69 1.30
N MET A 47 3.16 -10.74 2.12
CA MET A 47 3.65 -12.06 1.67
C MET A 47 2.70 -12.80 0.71
N ASP A 48 1.46 -12.33 0.56
CA ASP A 48 0.46 -12.90 -0.34
C ASP A 48 0.65 -12.48 -1.81
N GLY A 49 1.67 -11.68 -2.11
CA GLY A 49 1.94 -11.18 -3.46
C GLY A 49 1.19 -9.88 -3.80
N GLY A 50 0.57 -9.24 -2.81
CA GLY A 50 -0.07 -7.93 -2.97
C GLY A 50 0.53 -6.84 -2.08
N GLY A 51 -0.09 -5.68 -2.13
CA GLY A 51 0.28 -4.55 -1.31
C GLY A 51 -0.58 -3.33 -1.54
N ASN A 52 -0.26 -2.26 -0.83
CA ASN A 52 -0.84 -0.95 -1.04
C ASN A 52 0.23 0.15 -1.13
N LEU A 53 -0.14 1.23 -1.81
CA LEU A 53 0.56 2.50 -1.83
C LEU A 53 -0.36 3.56 -1.26
N SER A 54 0.19 4.43 -0.42
CA SER A 54 -0.49 5.61 0.11
C SER A 54 0.42 6.81 -0.13
N LEU A 55 -0.10 7.83 -0.81
CA LEU A 55 0.63 9.03 -1.21
C LEU A 55 -0.15 10.26 -0.77
N VAL A 56 0.58 11.29 -0.35
CA VAL A 56 0.06 12.62 -0.05
C VAL A 56 0.85 13.62 -0.88
N SER A 57 0.16 14.46 -1.62
CA SER A 57 0.78 15.50 -2.43
C SER A 57 1.13 16.73 -1.60
N ASN A 58 2.10 17.51 -2.08
CA ASN A 58 2.41 18.82 -1.52
C ASN A 58 1.26 19.86 -1.67
N LYS A 59 0.18 19.50 -2.37
CA LYS A 59 -1.07 20.27 -2.48
C LYS A 59 -2.21 19.69 -1.63
N GLY A 60 -1.94 18.67 -0.81
CA GLY A 60 -2.91 18.06 0.09
C GLY A 60 -3.83 17.01 -0.56
N ARG A 61 -3.54 16.58 -1.79
CA ARG A 61 -4.26 15.47 -2.44
C ARG A 61 -3.75 14.14 -1.89
N THR A 62 -4.65 13.28 -1.43
CA THR A 62 -4.28 11.92 -0.99
C THR A 62 -4.63 10.94 -2.09
N CYS A 63 -3.70 10.07 -2.46
CA CYS A 63 -3.92 9.01 -3.44
C CYS A 63 -3.55 7.66 -2.83
N THR A 64 -4.45 6.68 -2.92
CA THR A 64 -4.21 5.31 -2.46
C THR A 64 -4.40 4.32 -3.59
N GLY A 65 -3.67 3.22 -3.57
CA GLY A 65 -3.80 2.19 -4.59
C GLY A 65 -3.35 0.83 -4.08
N ASN A 66 -4.16 -0.18 -4.33
CA ASN A 66 -3.74 -1.56 -4.12
C ASN A 66 -2.99 -2.05 -5.36
N PHE A 67 -1.99 -2.89 -5.16
CA PHE A 67 -1.24 -3.52 -6.24
C PHE A 67 -1.13 -5.02 -6.04
N VAL A 68 -0.84 -5.71 -7.14
CA VAL A 68 -0.43 -7.12 -7.16
C VAL A 68 0.90 -7.26 -7.90
N TYR A 69 1.73 -8.20 -7.47
CA TYR A 69 2.91 -8.62 -8.22
C TYR A 69 2.48 -9.52 -9.38
N VAL A 70 2.62 -9.03 -10.62
CA VAL A 70 2.35 -9.81 -11.84
C VAL A 70 3.53 -10.72 -12.22
N THR A 71 4.71 -10.41 -11.71
CA THR A 71 5.90 -11.26 -11.75
C THR A 71 6.65 -11.08 -10.42
N GLY A 72 7.72 -11.83 -10.18
CA GLY A 72 8.51 -11.68 -8.94
C GLY A 72 9.15 -10.30 -8.71
N ARG A 73 9.09 -9.38 -9.68
CA ARG A 73 9.62 -8.00 -9.56
C ARG A 73 8.67 -6.93 -10.04
N ASN A 74 7.82 -7.22 -11.02
CA ASN A 74 6.89 -6.25 -11.58
C ASN A 74 5.55 -6.32 -10.84
N GLY A 75 5.02 -5.16 -10.47
CA GLY A 75 3.67 -5.03 -9.94
C GLY A 75 2.89 -3.93 -10.64
N GLU A 76 1.57 -4.02 -10.54
CA GLU A 76 0.65 -3.05 -11.13
C GLU A 76 -0.59 -2.85 -10.26
N GLY A 77 -1.22 -1.70 -10.41
CA GLY A 77 -2.38 -1.30 -9.63
C GLY A 77 -3.04 -0.05 -10.19
N VAL A 78 -4.01 0.48 -9.44
CA VAL A 78 -4.72 1.71 -9.78
C VAL A 78 -4.71 2.63 -8.58
N PHE A 79 -4.31 3.89 -8.79
CA PHE A 79 -4.49 4.94 -7.81
C PHE A 79 -5.90 5.50 -7.86
N THR A 80 -6.46 5.77 -6.69
CA THR A 80 -7.66 6.56 -6.48
C THR A 80 -7.32 7.71 -5.56
N CYS A 81 -7.62 8.93 -5.96
CA CYS A 81 -7.30 10.14 -5.22
C CYS A 81 -8.54 10.79 -4.59
N SER A 82 -8.32 11.58 -3.56
CA SER A 82 -9.36 12.27 -2.78
C SER A 82 -10.18 13.28 -3.59
N ASP A 83 -9.67 13.73 -4.73
CA ASP A 83 -10.37 14.62 -5.68
C ASP A 83 -11.15 13.87 -6.76
N GLY A 84 -11.24 12.54 -6.66
CA GLY A 84 -11.91 11.67 -7.63
C GLY A 84 -11.06 11.32 -8.84
N SER A 85 -9.85 11.89 -8.99
CA SER A 85 -8.93 11.47 -10.03
C SER A 85 -8.43 10.05 -9.77
N SER A 86 -8.13 9.32 -10.84
CA SER A 86 -7.61 7.96 -10.76
C SER A 86 -6.68 7.68 -11.94
N GLY A 87 -5.96 6.56 -11.86
CA GLY A 87 -5.24 6.04 -13.01
C GLY A 87 -4.33 4.86 -12.69
N PRO A 88 -3.95 4.08 -13.71
CA PRO A 88 -3.09 2.92 -13.54
C PRO A 88 -1.67 3.33 -13.18
N PHE A 89 -0.98 2.44 -12.47
CA PHE A 89 0.46 2.49 -12.27
C PHE A 89 1.09 1.11 -12.39
N LYS A 90 2.38 1.10 -12.70
CA LYS A 90 3.24 -0.09 -12.72
C LYS A 90 4.55 0.24 -12.04
N PHE A 91 5.20 -0.76 -11.48
CA PHE A 91 6.53 -0.60 -10.88
C PHE A 91 7.38 -1.85 -11.04
N VAL A 92 8.69 -1.65 -10.90
CA VAL A 92 9.68 -2.70 -10.82
C VAL A 92 10.38 -2.63 -9.46
N SER A 93 10.31 -3.71 -8.70
CA SER A 93 10.96 -3.90 -7.41
C SER A 93 12.27 -4.68 -7.57
N THR A 94 13.30 -4.25 -6.85
CA THR A 94 14.55 -4.99 -6.63
C THR A 94 14.65 -5.49 -5.19
N GLY A 95 13.52 -5.67 -4.50
CA GLY A 95 13.44 -6.08 -3.10
C GLY A 95 13.01 -4.92 -2.22
N THR A 96 13.97 -4.25 -1.58
CA THR A 96 13.71 -3.11 -0.68
C THR A 96 13.68 -1.76 -1.39
N ARG A 97 13.79 -1.74 -2.72
CA ARG A 97 13.76 -0.53 -3.55
C ARG A 97 13.03 -0.77 -4.85
N GLY A 98 12.55 0.29 -5.47
CA GLY A 98 11.99 0.19 -6.81
C GLY A 98 11.62 1.53 -7.42
N THR A 99 11.23 1.45 -8.70
CA THR A 99 10.81 2.59 -9.52
C THR A 99 9.47 2.26 -10.14
N GLY A 100 8.62 3.27 -10.30
CA GLY A 100 7.31 3.12 -10.88
C GLY A 100 6.87 4.32 -11.70
N THR A 101 5.93 4.04 -12.58
CA THR A 101 5.34 4.99 -13.52
C THR A 101 3.84 4.77 -13.55
N GLY A 102 3.07 5.82 -13.75
CA GLY A 102 1.63 5.73 -13.88
C GLY A 102 1.03 7.02 -14.38
N THR A 103 -0.28 7.14 -14.22
CA THR A 103 -1.02 8.37 -14.48
C THR A 103 -1.95 8.68 -13.33
N ILE A 104 -2.10 9.96 -12.98
CA ILE A 104 -3.09 10.45 -12.02
C ILE A 104 -3.94 11.48 -12.74
N GLY A 105 -5.25 11.21 -12.90
CA GLY A 105 -6.14 12.09 -13.67
C GLY A 105 -5.74 12.21 -15.15
N GLY A 106 -5.14 11.15 -15.71
CA GLY A 106 -4.63 11.12 -17.09
C GLY A 106 -3.27 11.80 -17.30
N ALA A 107 -2.71 12.49 -16.29
CA ALA A 107 -1.40 13.12 -16.38
C ALA A 107 -0.28 12.17 -15.91
N PRO A 108 0.89 12.12 -16.57
CA PRO A 108 1.97 11.22 -16.20
C PRO A 108 2.56 11.50 -14.81
N PHE A 109 2.87 10.41 -14.10
CA PHE A 109 3.39 10.39 -12.75
C PHE A 109 4.50 9.36 -12.62
N THR A 110 5.57 9.69 -11.90
CA THR A 110 6.67 8.77 -11.59
C THR A 110 6.94 8.72 -10.10
N PHE A 111 7.41 7.57 -9.60
CA PHE A 111 7.73 7.40 -8.19
C PHE A 111 8.84 6.40 -7.94
N THR A 112 9.45 6.48 -6.77
CA THR A 112 10.43 5.56 -6.23
C THR A 112 10.05 5.17 -4.82
N PHE A 113 10.42 3.96 -4.41
CA PHE A 113 10.27 3.52 -3.02
C PHE A 113 11.57 2.90 -2.49
N GLY A 114 11.77 2.98 -1.18
CA GLY A 114 12.93 2.44 -0.45
C GLY A 114 14.15 3.33 -0.35
#